data_AF-A0A3S8U7R1-F1
#
_entry.id   AF-A0A3S8U7R1-F1
#
_cell.length_a   1.000
_cell.length_b   1.000
_cell.length_c   1.000
_cell.angle_alpha   90.00
_cell.angle_beta   90.00
_cell.angle_gamma   90.00
#
_symmetry.space_group_name_H-M   'P 1'
#
loop_
_entity.id
_entity.type
_entity.pdbx_description
1 polymer ?
#
loop_
_entity_poly.entity_id
_entity_poly.type
_entity_poly.pdbx_seq_one_letter_code
_entity_poly.pdbx_strand_id
1 'polypeptide(L)'
;MVMVPEADPDLTPPPLRDQLAWPFNTDAAVLGDRLERGAQTVVMLVDLTGLDWPAIAPLVPLITSMATEKDMVPVLVVDSADMVEVRRTGLPYDTLPDSAANAGLLDHASGQDWPAYIARCRQLLAAKWQPGAIVHLGAHADW
;
A
#
# COMPACT_ATOMS: atom_id res chain seq x y z
N MET A 1 17.95 0.69 -39.98
CA MET A 1 18.47 -0.06 -38.83
C MET A 1 17.89 0.61 -37.60
N VAL A 2 16.82 0.04 -37.05
CA VAL A 2 16.11 0.60 -35.88
C VAL A 2 16.71 -0.09 -34.65
N MET A 3 17.32 0.71 -33.77
CA MET A 3 17.83 0.24 -32.47
C MET A 3 16.61 0.07 -31.56
N VAL A 4 16.26 -1.17 -31.24
CA VAL A 4 15.27 -1.48 -30.20
C VAL A 4 15.98 -1.33 -28.85
N PRO A 5 15.48 -0.52 -27.91
CA PRO A 5 16.09 -0.42 -26.58
C PRO A 5 16.00 -1.78 -25.88
N GLU A 6 17.12 -2.25 -25.35
CA GLU A 6 17.17 -3.44 -24.48
C GLU A 6 16.23 -3.22 -23.29
N ALA A 7 15.27 -4.13 -23.12
CA ALA A 7 14.44 -4.16 -21.93
C ALA A 7 15.33 -4.44 -20.72
N ASP A 8 15.26 -3.56 -19.72
CA ASP A 8 15.97 -3.71 -18.45
C ASP A 8 15.53 -5.04 -17.79
N PRO A 9 16.44 -6.00 -17.55
CA PRO A 9 16.08 -7.31 -17.00
C PRO A 9 15.48 -7.24 -15.58
N ASP A 10 15.58 -6.09 -14.91
CA ASP A 10 15.04 -5.84 -13.57
C ASP A 10 13.53 -5.53 -13.54
N LEU A 11 12.85 -5.50 -14.68
CA LEU A 11 11.38 -5.33 -14.77
C LEU A 11 10.61 -6.65 -14.61
N THR A 12 11.28 -7.75 -14.27
CA THR A 12 10.61 -9.01 -13.98
C THR A 12 9.98 -8.92 -12.60
N PRO A 13 8.64 -9.03 -12.45
CA PRO A 13 8.03 -8.98 -11.13
C PRO A 13 8.64 -10.10 -10.28
N PRO A 14 9.02 -9.82 -9.01
CA PRO A 14 9.77 -10.76 -8.20
C PRO A 14 9.01 -12.09 -8.06
N PRO A 15 9.69 -13.21 -7.78
CA PRO A 15 9.03 -14.49 -7.53
C PRO A 15 7.89 -14.33 -6.52
N LEU A 16 6.81 -15.10 -6.64
CA LEU A 16 5.62 -14.94 -5.80
C LEU A 16 5.92 -14.97 -4.29
N ARG A 17 6.93 -15.75 -3.90
CA ARG A 17 7.40 -15.86 -2.52
C ARG A 17 8.05 -14.58 -2.00
N ASP A 18 8.67 -13.82 -2.90
CA ASP A 18 9.35 -12.55 -2.62
C ASP A 18 8.37 -11.36 -2.75
N GLN A 19 7.31 -11.49 -3.56
CA GLN A 19 6.15 -10.57 -3.55
C GLN A 19 5.38 -10.61 -2.23
N LEU A 20 5.35 -11.77 -1.57
CA LEU A 20 4.82 -11.92 -0.20
C LEU A 20 5.75 -11.33 0.87
N ALA A 21 6.88 -10.72 0.50
CA ALA A 21 7.88 -10.19 1.43
C ALA A 21 8.17 -8.68 1.24
N TRP A 22 7.55 -7.97 0.29
CA TRP A 22 7.88 -6.57 0.01
C TRP A 22 6.69 -5.60 -0.13
N PRO A 23 6.71 -4.41 0.52
CA PRO A 23 7.37 -4.08 1.78
C PRO A 23 6.41 -4.30 2.96
N PHE A 24 6.74 -5.26 3.82
CA PHE A 24 5.94 -5.63 4.97
C PHE A 24 6.42 -4.89 6.21
N ASN A 25 5.88 -3.71 6.50
CA ASN A 25 6.35 -2.93 7.65
C ASN A 25 5.60 -3.33 8.95
N THR A 26 6.05 -4.41 9.58
CA THR A 26 5.67 -4.78 10.96
C THR A 26 6.32 -3.88 12.03
N ASP A 27 7.18 -2.94 11.63
CA ASP A 27 8.02 -2.15 12.54
C ASP A 27 7.32 -0.92 13.15
N ALA A 28 6.01 -0.76 12.96
CA ALA A 28 5.29 0.35 13.56
C ALA A 28 5.18 0.14 15.08
N ALA A 29 5.75 1.07 15.86
CA ALA A 29 5.76 1.02 17.33
C ALA A 29 4.35 0.79 17.93
N VAL A 30 3.30 1.32 17.29
CA VAL A 30 1.91 1.14 17.73
C VAL A 30 1.43 -0.31 17.68
N LEU A 31 1.92 -1.11 16.73
CA LEU A 31 1.61 -2.54 16.63
C LEU A 31 2.40 -3.31 17.69
N GLY A 32 3.68 -2.96 17.90
CA GLY A 32 4.51 -3.52 18.97
C GLY A 32 3.86 -3.37 20.35
N ASP A 33 3.49 -2.14 20.71
CA ASP A 33 2.87 -1.84 22.01
C ASP A 33 1.53 -2.56 22.25
N ARG A 34 0.73 -2.80 21.20
CA ARG A 34 -0.56 -3.50 21.33
C ARG A 34 -0.37 -5.03 21.43
N LEU A 35 0.58 -5.58 20.67
CA LEU A 35 0.93 -6.99 20.73
C LEU A 35 1.53 -7.36 22.10
N GLU A 36 2.43 -6.54 22.64
CA GLU A 36 3.02 -6.74 23.98
C GLU A 36 1.97 -6.74 25.11
N ARG A 37 0.90 -5.95 24.94
CA ARG A 37 -0.21 -5.89 25.90
C ARG A 37 -1.24 -7.01 25.75
N GLY A 38 -1.05 -7.93 24.79
CA GLY A 38 -1.98 -9.04 24.53
C GLY A 38 -3.38 -8.58 24.09
N ALA A 39 -3.52 -7.35 23.61
CA ALA A 39 -4.79 -6.83 23.13
C ALA A 39 -5.11 -7.40 21.75
N GLN A 40 -6.36 -7.86 21.54
CA GLN A 40 -6.83 -8.22 20.21
C GLN A 40 -6.79 -6.96 19.33
N THR A 41 -5.86 -6.93 18.38
CA THR A 41 -5.67 -5.77 17.51
C THR A 41 -6.57 -5.90 16.29
N VAL A 42 -7.52 -4.97 16.15
CA VAL A 42 -8.36 -4.88 14.94
C VAL A 42 -7.75 -3.85 14.00
N VAL A 43 -7.46 -4.26 12.77
CA VAL A 43 -6.84 -3.39 11.77
C VAL A 43 -7.90 -2.65 10.95
N MET A 44 -7.66 -1.37 10.71
CA MET A 44 -8.36 -0.55 9.72
C MET A 44 -7.40 -0.24 8.57
N LEU A 45 -7.60 -0.88 7.41
CA LEU A 45 -6.83 -0.52 6.21
C LEU A 45 -7.39 0.78 5.63
N VAL A 46 -6.51 1.73 5.34
CA VAL A 46 -6.89 3.04 4.80
C VAL A 46 -6.20 3.21 3.45
N ASP A 47 -6.98 3.12 2.39
CA ASP A 47 -6.49 3.33 1.03
C ASP A 47 -6.37 4.82 0.74
N LEU A 48 -5.14 5.24 0.46
CA LEU A 48 -4.72 6.59 0.08
C LEU A 48 -4.03 6.60 -1.29
N THR A 49 -4.18 5.52 -2.08
CA THR A 49 -3.56 5.42 -3.40
C THR A 49 -4.05 6.53 -4.35
N GLY A 50 -3.15 6.99 -5.21
CA GLY A 50 -3.36 8.11 -6.13
C GLY A 50 -3.36 9.49 -5.44
N LEU A 51 -3.03 9.58 -4.15
CA LEU A 51 -2.85 10.86 -3.45
C LEU A 51 -1.38 11.17 -3.20
N ASP A 52 -1.04 12.46 -3.28
CA ASP A 52 0.25 12.97 -2.84
C ASP A 52 0.23 13.37 -1.35
N TRP A 53 1.41 13.67 -0.79
CA TRP A 53 1.51 14.03 0.61
C TRP A 53 0.68 15.27 1.01
N PRO A 54 0.65 16.38 0.23
CA PRO A 54 -0.24 17.51 0.51
C PRO A 54 -1.72 17.12 0.68
N ALA A 55 -2.21 16.14 -0.07
CA ALA A 55 -3.56 15.61 0.10
C ALA A 55 -3.71 14.65 1.30
N ILE A 56 -2.69 13.83 1.57
CA ILE A 56 -2.69 12.85 2.68
C ILE A 56 -2.55 13.53 4.05
N ALA A 57 -1.65 14.50 4.19
CA ALA A 57 -1.31 15.14 5.46
C ALA A 57 -2.52 15.61 6.29
N PRO A 58 -3.53 16.31 5.72
CA PRO A 58 -4.71 16.73 6.49
C PRO A 58 -5.62 15.57 6.90
N LEU A 59 -5.53 14.40 6.25
CA LEU A 59 -6.35 13.23 6.57
C LEU A 59 -5.78 12.43 7.76
N VAL A 60 -4.46 12.50 8.02
CA VAL A 60 -3.81 11.71 9.08
C VAL A 60 -4.45 11.90 10.46
N PRO A 61 -4.74 13.14 10.94
CA PRO A 61 -5.41 13.33 12.23
C PRO A 61 -6.83 12.74 12.26
N LEU A 62 -7.57 12.85 11.15
CA LEU A 62 -8.93 12.33 11.02
C LEU A 62 -8.92 10.79 11.08
N ILE A 63 -8.05 10.15 10.29
CA ILE A 63 -7.85 8.69 10.28
C ILE A 63 -7.51 8.19 11.68
N THR A 64 -6.60 8.86 12.38
CA THR A 64 -6.19 8.49 13.74
C THR A 64 -7.34 8.62 14.74
N SER A 65 -8.13 9.70 14.67
CA SER A 65 -9.32 9.88 15.51
C SER A 65 -10.34 8.77 15.28
N MET A 66 -10.67 8.51 14.00
CA MET A 66 -11.62 7.46 13.61
C MET A 66 -11.17 6.09 14.08
N ALA A 67 -9.89 5.75 13.91
CA ALA A 67 -9.34 4.48 14.37
C ALA A 67 -9.45 4.35 15.90
N THR A 68 -9.10 5.41 16.63
CA THR A 68 -9.18 5.45 18.10
C THR A 68 -10.61 5.27 18.59
N GLU A 69 -11.58 5.97 18.00
CA GLU A 69 -13.00 5.85 18.34
C GLU A 69 -13.56 4.44 18.12
N LYS A 70 -12.98 3.69 17.19
CA LYS A 70 -13.38 2.31 16.86
C LYS A 70 -12.48 1.25 17.49
N ASP A 71 -11.53 1.65 18.32
CA ASP A 71 -10.48 0.80 18.88
C ASP A 71 -9.72 -0.04 17.83
N MET A 72 -9.45 0.58 16.69
CA MET A 72 -8.71 0.00 15.58
C MET A 72 -7.31 0.62 15.46
N VAL A 73 -6.41 -0.09 14.77
CA VAL A 73 -5.11 0.42 14.33
C VAL A 73 -5.19 0.77 12.85
N PRO A 74 -4.95 2.04 12.46
CA PRO A 74 -4.93 2.41 11.06
C PRO A 74 -3.64 1.91 10.40
N VAL A 75 -3.77 1.31 9.22
CA VAL A 75 -2.65 0.97 8.34
C VAL A 75 -2.86 1.72 7.03
N LEU A 76 -1.93 2.61 6.70
CA LEU A 76 -2.02 3.43 5.49
C LEU A 76 -1.57 2.62 4.27
N VAL A 77 -2.36 2.59 3.21
CA VAL A 77 -1.97 2.00 1.93
C VAL A 77 -1.74 3.14 0.93
N VAL A 78 -0.52 3.27 0.44
CA VAL A 78 -0.10 4.37 -0.45
C VAL A 78 0.58 3.82 -1.69
N ASP A 79 0.66 4.60 -2.75
CA ASP A 79 1.42 4.26 -3.97
C ASP A 79 2.44 5.35 -4.36
N SER A 80 2.62 6.36 -3.49
CA SER A 80 3.60 7.43 -3.69
C SER A 80 5.05 6.93 -3.73
N ALA A 81 5.88 7.58 -4.55
CA ALA A 81 7.32 7.36 -4.56
C ALA A 81 8.05 7.96 -3.34
N ASP A 82 7.48 9.01 -2.71
CA ASP A 82 8.06 9.64 -1.52
C ASP A 82 7.39 9.11 -0.24
N MET A 83 8.13 8.23 0.45
CA MET A 83 7.71 7.61 1.70
C MET A 83 8.23 8.34 2.96
N VAL A 84 9.03 9.41 2.81
CA VAL A 84 9.66 10.08 3.96
C VAL A 84 8.59 10.66 4.89
N GLU A 85 7.62 11.36 4.32
CA GLU A 85 6.56 11.99 5.12
C GLU A 85 5.57 10.97 5.70
N VAL A 86 5.26 9.90 4.95
CA VAL A 86 4.45 8.78 5.45
C VAL A 86 5.11 8.14 6.66
N ARG A 87 6.43 7.89 6.61
CA ARG A 87 7.18 7.35 7.76
C ARG A 87 7.15 8.26 8.98
N ARG A 88 7.18 9.58 8.80
CA ARG A 88 7.14 10.56 9.89
C ARG A 88 5.82 10.57 10.66
N THR A 89 4.75 10.01 10.09
CA THR A 89 3.48 9.84 10.82
C THR A 89 3.60 8.89 12.00
N GLY A 90 4.57 7.96 11.98
CA GLY A 90 4.68 6.88 12.95
C GLY A 90 3.57 5.83 12.85
N LEU A 91 2.69 5.93 11.85
CA LEU A 91 1.64 4.96 11.60
C LEU A 91 2.18 3.76 10.79
N PRO A 92 1.60 2.57 10.95
CA PRO A 92 1.81 1.46 10.04
C PRO A 92 1.42 1.87 8.62
N TYR A 93 2.19 1.41 7.64
CA TYR A 93 1.88 1.62 6.24
C TYR A 93 2.34 0.45 5.37
N ASP A 94 1.73 0.37 4.19
CA ASP A 94 2.06 -0.57 3.12
C ASP A 94 1.95 0.13 1.77
N THR A 95 2.54 -0.46 0.74
CA THR A 95 2.61 0.18 -0.57
C THR A 95 1.96 -0.66 -1.66
N LEU A 96 1.19 -0.02 -2.53
CA LEU A 96 0.78 -0.57 -3.81
C LEU A 96 1.66 -0.01 -4.93
N PRO A 97 1.84 -0.75 -6.03
CA PRO A 97 2.48 -0.22 -7.23
C PRO A 97 1.71 0.98 -7.77
N ASP A 98 2.41 2.08 -8.06
CA ASP A 98 1.83 3.28 -8.69
C ASP A 98 1.28 2.94 -10.07
N SER A 99 -0.03 2.89 -10.19
CA SER A 99 -0.68 2.50 -11.44
C SER A 99 -0.55 3.57 -12.51
N ALA A 100 -0.49 4.85 -12.14
CA ALA A 100 -0.34 5.95 -13.09
C ALA A 100 1.09 6.02 -13.64
N ALA A 101 2.10 5.86 -12.79
CA ALA A 101 3.50 5.84 -13.20
C ALA A 101 3.84 4.61 -14.06
N ASN A 102 3.21 3.47 -13.79
CA ASN A 102 3.47 2.22 -14.51
C ASN A 102 2.60 2.01 -15.76
N ALA A 103 1.58 2.84 -15.99
CA ALA A 103 0.67 2.70 -17.12
C ALA A 103 1.38 2.72 -18.49
N GLY A 104 2.45 3.52 -18.63
CA GLY A 104 3.21 3.66 -19.87
C GLY A 104 4.26 2.58 -20.13
N LEU A 105 4.62 1.78 -19.13
CA LEU A 105 5.62 0.71 -19.27
C LEU A 105 5.06 -0.56 -19.94
N LEU A 106 3.74 -0.65 -20.09
CA LEU A 106 3.04 -1.91 -20.42
C LEU A 106 2.38 -1.93 -21.79
N ASP A 107 2.48 -0.87 -22.59
CA ASP A 107 1.69 -0.81 -23.83
C ASP A 107 2.12 -1.86 -24.88
N HIS A 108 3.34 -2.44 -24.83
CA HIS A 108 3.84 -3.24 -25.97
C HIS A 108 4.58 -4.57 -25.72
N ALA A 109 4.93 -4.99 -24.50
CA ALA A 109 5.91 -6.10 -24.35
C ALA A 109 5.50 -7.34 -23.53
N SER A 110 4.64 -7.26 -22.52
CA SER A 110 4.47 -8.37 -21.54
C SER A 110 3.11 -9.06 -21.53
N GLY A 111 2.07 -8.51 -22.18
CA GLY A 111 0.72 -9.07 -22.16
C GLY A 111 0.10 -9.16 -20.75
N GLN A 112 0.57 -8.33 -19.82
CA GLN A 112 0.25 -8.41 -18.41
C GLN A 112 -0.95 -7.50 -18.07
N ASP A 113 -2.01 -8.11 -17.53
CA ASP A 113 -3.22 -7.42 -17.09
C ASP A 113 -2.94 -6.66 -15.78
N TRP A 114 -2.64 -5.36 -15.90
CA TRP A 114 -2.31 -4.50 -14.77
C TRP A 114 -3.45 -4.36 -13.75
N PRO A 115 -4.72 -4.14 -14.16
CA PRO A 115 -5.86 -4.24 -13.25
C PRO A 115 -5.88 -5.56 -12.46
N ALA A 116 -5.67 -6.71 -13.12
CA ALA A 116 -5.63 -8.00 -12.43
C ALA A 116 -4.45 -8.12 -11.45
N TYR A 117 -3.28 -7.57 -11.80
CA TYR A 117 -2.13 -7.53 -10.91
C TYR A 117 -2.38 -6.66 -9.67
N ILE A 118 -2.91 -5.45 -9.83
CA ILE A 118 -3.26 -4.57 -8.71
C ILE A 118 -4.34 -5.21 -7.83
N ALA A 119 -5.37 -5.81 -8.42
CA ALA A 119 -6.40 -6.54 -7.68
C ALA A 119 -5.78 -7.68 -6.85
N ARG A 120 -4.80 -8.41 -7.41
CA ARG A 120 -4.05 -9.43 -6.67
C ARG A 120 -3.27 -8.82 -5.51
N CYS A 121 -2.56 -7.70 -5.71
CA CYS A 121 -1.84 -7.04 -4.62
C CYS A 121 -2.79 -6.63 -3.47
N ARG A 122 -3.97 -6.09 -3.79
CA ARG A 122 -5.01 -5.76 -2.79
C ARG A 122 -5.48 -6.99 -2.01
N GLN A 123 -5.70 -8.12 -2.71
CA GLN A 123 -6.04 -9.39 -2.05
C GLN A 123 -4.94 -9.86 -1.09
N LEU A 124 -3.67 -9.72 -1.47
CA LEU A 124 -2.53 -10.05 -0.61
C LEU A 124 -2.47 -9.13 0.62
N LEU A 125 -2.71 -7.82 0.46
CA LEU A 125 -2.80 -6.88 1.57
C LEU A 125 -3.95 -7.22 2.53
N ALA A 126 -5.14 -7.54 2.00
CA ALA A 126 -6.27 -7.95 2.82
C ALA A 126 -5.99 -9.25 3.57
N ALA A 127 -5.38 -10.25 2.91
CA ALA A 127 -5.01 -11.52 3.54
C ALA A 127 -3.95 -11.36 4.64
N LYS A 128 -2.99 -10.46 4.42
CA LYS A 128 -1.94 -10.13 5.38
C LYS A 128 -2.49 -9.45 6.62
N TRP A 129 -3.22 -8.35 6.42
CA TRP A 129 -3.63 -7.46 7.50
C TRP A 129 -4.91 -7.92 8.19
N GLN A 130 -5.71 -8.79 7.54
CA GLN A 130 -7.00 -9.27 8.03
C GLN A 130 -7.85 -8.13 8.62
N PRO A 131 -8.10 -7.06 7.82
CA PRO A 131 -8.75 -5.87 8.34
C PRO A 131 -10.15 -6.16 8.88
N GLY A 132 -10.49 -5.53 10.00
CA GLY A 132 -11.88 -5.43 10.46
C GLY A 132 -12.67 -4.38 9.68
N ALA A 133 -11.98 -3.42 9.05
CA ALA A 133 -12.57 -2.39 8.20
C ALA A 133 -11.59 -1.94 7.12
N ILE A 134 -12.13 -1.53 5.97
CA ILE A 134 -11.37 -0.91 4.88
C ILE A 134 -12.02 0.43 4.57
N VAL A 135 -11.21 1.49 4.51
CA VAL A 135 -11.66 2.87 4.26
C VAL A 135 -10.99 3.38 2.99
N HIS A 136 -11.79 3.87 2.05
CA HIS A 136 -11.32 4.41 0.78
C HIS A 136 -11.31 5.93 0.82
N LEU A 137 -10.11 6.51 0.84
CA LEU A 137 -9.89 7.96 0.77
C LEU A 137 -9.06 8.35 -0.46
N GLY A 138 -8.46 7.37 -1.14
CA GLY A 138 -7.65 7.53 -2.35
C GLY A 138 -8.43 7.99 -3.59
N ALA A 139 -7.68 8.33 -4.64
CA ALA A 139 -8.24 8.73 -5.93
C ALA A 139 -8.81 7.55 -6.73
N HIS A 140 -8.38 6.33 -6.39
CA HIS A 140 -8.86 5.10 -7.01
C HIS A 140 -9.88 4.45 -6.08
N ALA A 141 -11.16 4.52 -6.45
CA ALA A 141 -12.26 4.01 -5.63
C ALA A 141 -12.37 2.48 -5.60
N ASP A 142 -11.49 1.77 -6.31
CA ASP A 142 -11.61 0.34 -6.51
C ASP A 142 -10.82 -0.41 -5.45
N TRP A 143 -11.51 -0.99 -4.46
CA TRP A 143 -11.00 -2.05 -3.60
C TRP A 143 -12.05 -3.14 -3.42
#